data_AF-A0A141SFL9-F1
#
_entry.id   AF-A0A141SFL9-F1
#
_cell.length_a   1.000
_cell.length_b   1.000
_cell.length_c   1.000
_cell.angle_alpha   90.00
_cell.angle_beta   90.00
_cell.angle_gamma   90.00
#
_symmetry.space_group_name_H-M   'P 1'
#
loop_
_entity.id
_entity.type
_entity.pdbx_description
1 polymer ?
#
loop_
_entity_poly.entity_id
_entity_poly.type
_entity_poly.pdbx_seq_one_letter_code
_entity_poly.pdbx_strand_id
1 'polypeptide(L)'
;STGKTLLEAIDAIDPPSRPSDKPLRLPLQDVYKIGGIGTVPVGRVETGVIKAGMVVTFAPAGVTTEVKSVEMHHEQLVEGVPGDNVGFNVKNVSVKEIRRGNVAGDSKQDPPKGAESFNAQVIVLNHPGQVGAGYAPVLDCHTAHIACKFSELLEKIDRRTGKAVETSPKFIKSGDAAIVKMIPSKPMCVEAFTEYPPLGRFAVRDM
;
A
#
# COMPACT_ATOMS: atom_id res chain seq x y z
N SER A 1 -6.56 -38.37 22.36
CA SER A 1 -5.67 -37.57 21.51
C SER A 1 -5.31 -36.30 22.27
N THR A 2 -4.02 -36.00 22.43
CA THR A 2 -3.56 -34.75 23.06
C THR A 2 -3.29 -33.73 21.95
N GLY A 3 -4.18 -32.77 21.79
CA GLY A 3 -4.03 -31.64 20.87
C GLY A 3 -4.09 -30.31 21.63
N LYS A 4 -3.64 -29.25 21.00
CA LYS A 4 -3.80 -27.88 21.50
C LYS A 4 -5.23 -27.42 21.31
N THR A 5 -5.73 -26.58 22.22
CA THR A 5 -6.91 -25.75 22.00
C THR A 5 -6.64 -24.74 20.88
N LEU A 6 -7.70 -24.16 20.33
CA LEU A 6 -7.57 -23.09 19.33
C LEU A 6 -6.76 -21.90 19.87
N LEU A 7 -6.96 -21.54 21.14
CA LEU A 7 -6.25 -20.43 21.77
C LEU A 7 -4.75 -20.74 21.89
N GLU A 8 -4.39 -21.92 22.39
CA GLU A 8 -2.98 -22.35 22.46
C GLU A 8 -2.31 -22.47 21.09
N ALA A 9 -3.09 -22.76 20.04
CA ALA A 9 -2.58 -22.79 18.67
C ALA A 9 -2.29 -21.37 18.15
N ILE A 10 -3.14 -20.38 18.47
CA ILE A 10 -2.94 -18.97 18.11
C ILE A 10 -1.77 -18.37 18.90
N ASP A 11 -1.71 -18.61 20.21
CA ASP A 11 -0.64 -18.10 21.09
C ASP A 11 0.73 -18.70 20.76
N ALA A 12 0.75 -19.85 20.08
CA ALA A 12 1.98 -20.50 19.62
C ALA A 12 2.51 -19.98 18.27
N ILE A 13 1.85 -18.99 17.65
CA ILE A 13 2.35 -18.35 16.42
C ILE A 13 3.43 -17.34 16.78
N ASP A 14 4.60 -17.49 16.18
CA ASP A 14 5.69 -16.52 16.34
C ASP A 14 5.27 -15.14 15.80
N PRO A 15 5.38 -14.08 16.60
CA PRO A 15 5.09 -12.73 16.13
C PRO A 15 6.01 -12.32 14.97
N PRO A 16 5.48 -11.68 13.91
CA PRO A 16 6.31 -11.21 12.82
C PRO A 16 7.23 -10.07 13.28
N SER A 17 8.41 -9.98 12.65
CA SER A 17 9.31 -8.85 12.87
C SER A 17 8.68 -7.56 12.36
N ARG A 18 8.68 -6.52 13.20
CA ARG A 18 8.14 -5.19 12.86
C ARG A 18 9.22 -4.36 12.16
N PRO A 19 8.96 -3.82 10.95
CA PRO A 19 9.95 -3.08 10.16
C PRO A 19 10.14 -1.62 10.65
N SER A 20 10.52 -1.44 11.92
CA SER A 20 10.66 -0.11 12.54
C SER A 20 11.88 0.67 12.02
N ASP A 21 12.91 -0.04 11.55
CA ASP A 21 14.14 0.57 11.01
C ASP A 21 14.01 1.04 9.56
N LYS A 22 12.91 0.66 8.88
CA LYS A 22 12.62 1.12 7.52
C LYS A 22 12.05 2.55 7.54
N PRO A 23 12.14 3.30 6.44
CA PRO A 23 11.47 4.59 6.33
C PRO A 23 9.95 4.48 6.53
N LEU A 24 9.33 5.59 6.98
CA LEU A 24 7.90 5.63 7.27
C LEU A 24 7.07 5.40 6.00
N ARG A 25 6.13 4.45 6.07
CA ARG A 25 5.00 4.31 5.14
C ARG A 25 3.73 4.08 5.93
N LEU A 26 2.78 5.02 5.79
CA LEU A 26 1.50 5.01 6.47
C LEU A 26 0.38 5.31 5.45
N PRO A 27 -0.20 4.27 4.82
CA PRO A 27 -1.35 4.42 3.94
C PRO A 27 -2.58 4.91 4.70
N LEU A 28 -3.19 5.98 4.19
CA LEU A 28 -4.37 6.61 4.81
C LEU A 28 -5.62 5.78 4.55
N GLN A 29 -6.31 5.41 5.62
CA GLN A 29 -7.62 4.77 5.58
C GLN A 29 -8.72 5.81 5.47
N ASP A 30 -8.65 6.87 6.27
CA ASP A 30 -9.63 7.95 6.34
C ASP A 30 -8.96 9.29 6.69
N VAL A 31 -9.65 10.40 6.42
CA VAL A 31 -9.20 11.75 6.77
C VAL A 31 -10.36 12.53 7.35
N TYR A 32 -10.22 12.98 8.60
CA TYR A 32 -11.25 13.71 9.32
C TYR A 32 -10.91 15.19 9.50
N LYS A 33 -11.95 16.02 9.58
CA LYS A 33 -11.86 17.41 10.05
C LYS A 33 -12.46 17.48 11.45
N ILE A 34 -11.63 17.64 12.46
CA ILE A 34 -12.05 17.73 13.86
C ILE A 34 -12.05 19.19 14.30
N GLY A 35 -13.18 19.68 14.85
CA GLY A 35 -13.30 21.05 15.34
C GLY A 35 -12.26 21.34 16.44
N GLY A 36 -11.57 22.48 16.35
CA GLY A 36 -10.51 22.85 17.30
C GLY A 36 -9.15 22.17 17.11
N ILE A 37 -9.10 21.00 16.46
CA ILE A 37 -7.86 20.24 16.21
C ILE A 37 -7.37 20.43 14.77
N GLY A 38 -8.28 20.45 13.80
CA GLY A 38 -7.95 20.58 12.37
C GLY A 38 -8.04 19.24 11.63
N THR A 39 -7.07 18.97 10.77
CA THR A 39 -7.07 17.78 9.90
C THR A 39 -6.39 16.61 10.60
N VAL A 40 -7.07 15.46 10.64
CA VAL A 40 -6.60 14.24 11.29
C VAL A 40 -6.72 13.07 10.30
N PRO A 41 -5.63 12.70 9.61
CA PRO A 41 -5.56 11.46 8.86
C PRO A 41 -5.45 10.27 9.81
N VAL A 42 -6.04 9.15 9.40
CA VAL A 42 -6.02 7.88 10.12
C VAL A 42 -5.51 6.79 9.20
N GLY A 43 -4.65 5.92 9.71
CA GLY A 43 -4.16 4.78 8.96
C GLY A 43 -3.29 3.87 9.82
N ARG A 44 -2.82 2.79 9.19
CA ARG A 44 -1.89 1.85 9.82
C ARG A 44 -0.46 2.24 9.48
N VAL A 45 0.42 2.25 10.48
CA VAL A 45 1.86 2.34 10.25
C VAL A 45 2.31 0.99 9.67
N GLU A 46 2.76 0.96 8.41
CA GLU A 46 3.21 -0.27 7.76
C GLU A 46 4.71 -0.49 7.93
N THR A 47 5.48 0.60 7.85
CA THR A 47 6.93 0.62 8.09
C THR A 47 7.35 1.90 8.79
N GLY A 48 8.49 1.86 9.47
CA GLY A 48 9.05 3.01 10.19
C GLY A 48 8.23 3.42 11.40
N VAL A 49 8.46 4.65 11.85
CA VAL A 49 7.85 5.20 13.06
C VAL A 49 7.29 6.58 12.75
N ILE A 50 6.14 6.94 13.34
CA ILE A 50 5.56 8.28 13.27
C ILE A 50 5.57 8.93 14.66
N LYS A 51 6.02 10.17 14.77
CA LYS A 51 6.09 10.93 16.03
C LYS A 51 5.64 12.35 15.83
N ALA A 52 5.21 12.99 16.92
CA ALA A 52 5.04 14.44 16.94
C ALA A 52 6.36 15.15 16.59
N GLY A 53 6.27 16.24 15.83
CA GLY A 53 7.41 17.01 15.32
C GLY A 53 8.03 16.49 14.03
N MET A 54 7.66 15.29 13.56
CA MET A 54 8.11 14.81 12.25
C MET A 54 7.49 15.64 11.12
N VAL A 55 8.27 15.88 10.07
CA VAL A 55 7.77 16.48 8.84
C VAL A 55 7.48 15.35 7.86
N VAL A 56 6.21 15.19 7.48
CA VAL A 56 5.73 14.11 6.63
C VAL A 56 5.27 14.64 5.28
N THR A 57 5.50 13.85 4.24
CA THR A 57 5.02 14.08 2.87
C THR A 57 3.93 13.08 2.52
N PHE A 58 2.84 13.56 1.91
CA PHE A 58 1.72 12.75 1.44
C PHE A 58 1.82 12.50 -0.05
N ALA A 59 2.11 11.26 -0.44
CA ALA A 59 2.06 10.83 -1.82
C ALA A 59 0.65 10.36 -2.20
N PRO A 60 0.21 10.53 -3.45
CA PRO A 60 0.93 11.15 -4.57
C PRO A 60 0.74 12.68 -4.64
N ALA A 61 0.07 13.31 -3.66
CA ALA A 61 -0.24 14.74 -3.71
C ALA A 61 0.99 15.65 -3.58
N GLY A 62 2.07 15.18 -2.94
CA GLY A 62 3.29 15.95 -2.70
C GLY A 62 3.17 16.99 -1.58
N VAL A 63 2.07 16.98 -0.83
CA VAL A 63 1.85 17.92 0.28
C VAL A 63 2.73 17.52 1.46
N THR A 64 3.45 18.50 2.04
CA THR A 64 4.35 18.27 3.16
C THR A 64 3.93 19.11 4.37
N THR A 65 3.93 18.53 5.55
CA THR A 65 3.52 19.19 6.79
C THR A 65 4.13 18.55 8.02
N GLU A 66 4.06 19.25 9.15
CA GLU A 66 4.52 18.75 10.45
C GLU A 66 3.39 18.04 11.21
N VAL A 67 3.69 16.87 11.74
CA VAL A 67 2.82 16.11 12.65
C VAL A 67 2.83 16.76 14.03
N LYS A 68 1.67 17.09 14.59
CA LYS A 68 1.56 17.74 15.90
C LYS A 68 1.29 16.79 17.05
N SER A 69 0.47 15.78 16.82
CA SER A 69 0.21 14.72 17.78
C SER A 69 -0.05 13.42 17.03
N VAL A 70 0.15 12.30 17.72
CA VAL A 70 -0.19 10.95 17.27
C VAL A 70 -1.02 10.33 18.39
N GLU A 71 -2.13 9.70 18.04
CA GLU A 71 -3.09 9.12 18.97
C GLU A 71 -3.54 7.74 18.51
N MET A 72 -3.78 6.83 19.46
CA MET A 72 -4.38 5.52 19.23
C MET A 72 -5.40 5.27 20.34
N HIS A 73 -6.63 4.89 19.97
CA HIS A 73 -7.73 4.65 20.94
C HIS A 73 -7.99 5.81 21.93
N HIS A 74 -7.89 7.06 21.46
CA HIS A 74 -8.06 8.30 22.27
C HIS A 74 -6.96 8.54 23.31
N GLU A 75 -5.85 7.81 23.23
CA GLU A 75 -4.66 8.06 24.04
C GLU A 75 -3.54 8.63 23.18
N GLN A 76 -2.86 9.64 23.69
CA GLN A 76 -1.72 10.25 23.01
C GLN A 76 -0.51 9.33 23.09
N LEU A 77 0.11 9.07 21.94
CA LEU A 77 1.33 8.28 21.83
C LEU A 77 2.55 9.19 21.72
N VAL A 78 3.67 8.73 22.29
CA VAL A 78 4.99 9.33 22.03
C VAL A 78 5.42 9.04 20.59
N GLU A 79 5.14 7.82 20.13
CA GLU A 79 5.42 7.35 18.78
C GLU A 79 4.40 6.25 18.39
N GLY A 80 4.05 6.19 17.11
CA GLY A 80 3.33 5.06 16.51
C GLY A 80 4.30 4.17 15.75
N VAL A 81 4.24 2.86 15.99
CA VAL A 81 5.18 1.87 15.43
C VAL A 81 4.46 0.94 14.43
N PRO A 82 5.18 0.14 13.62
CA PRO A 82 4.54 -0.68 12.59
C PRO A 82 3.51 -1.63 13.17
N GLY A 83 2.29 -1.63 12.63
CA GLY A 83 1.13 -2.40 13.10
C GLY A 83 0.09 -1.57 13.85
N ASP A 84 0.46 -0.40 14.37
CA ASP A 84 -0.47 0.48 15.08
C ASP A 84 -1.42 1.17 14.10
N ASN A 85 -2.69 1.28 14.47
CA ASN A 85 -3.67 2.07 13.73
C ASN A 85 -3.82 3.41 14.46
N VAL A 86 -3.24 4.45 13.88
CA VAL A 86 -3.09 5.76 14.53
C VAL A 86 -3.87 6.83 13.78
N GLY A 87 -4.41 7.78 14.54
CA GLY A 87 -4.78 9.10 14.05
C GLY A 87 -3.68 10.09 14.36
N PHE A 88 -3.36 11.00 13.46
CA PHE A 88 -2.33 12.01 13.72
C PHE A 88 -2.77 13.39 13.27
N ASN A 89 -2.50 14.42 14.06
CA ASN A 89 -2.87 15.79 13.71
C ASN A 89 -1.81 16.43 12.82
N VAL A 90 -2.25 17.11 11.76
CA VAL A 90 -1.38 17.90 10.87
C VAL A 90 -1.92 19.33 10.70
N LYS A 91 -1.01 20.30 10.57
CA LYS A 91 -1.37 21.70 10.31
C LYS A 91 -1.34 22.05 8.84
N ASN A 92 -2.07 23.10 8.46
CA ASN A 92 -2.00 23.73 7.13
C ASN A 92 -2.27 22.78 5.94
N VAL A 93 -2.93 21.64 6.19
CA VAL A 93 -3.39 20.72 5.15
C VAL A 93 -4.90 20.58 5.29
N SER A 94 -5.62 20.84 4.21
CA SER A 94 -7.06 20.65 4.13
C SER A 94 -7.41 19.18 3.89
N VAL A 95 -8.54 18.72 4.44
CA VAL A 95 -9.11 17.39 4.15
C VAL A 95 -9.43 17.15 2.67
N LYS A 96 -9.39 18.19 1.82
CA LYS A 96 -9.56 18.08 0.37
C LYS A 96 -8.25 17.77 -0.37
N GLU A 97 -7.10 18.03 0.24
CA GLU A 97 -5.78 17.88 -0.37
C GLU A 97 -5.23 16.46 -0.22
N ILE A 98 -5.68 15.75 0.80
CA ILE A 98 -5.31 14.37 1.09
C ILE A 98 -6.57 13.50 1.25
N ARG A 99 -6.46 12.22 0.93
CA ARG A 99 -7.59 11.28 0.95
C ARG A 99 -7.13 9.85 1.22
N ARG A 100 -8.10 8.96 1.46
CA ARG A 100 -7.88 7.51 1.45
C ARG A 100 -7.07 7.07 0.23
N GLY A 101 -6.11 6.18 0.46
CA GLY A 101 -5.18 5.69 -0.56
C GLY A 101 -3.96 6.58 -0.81
N ASN A 102 -3.88 7.76 -0.19
CA ASN A 102 -2.61 8.47 -0.09
C ASN A 102 -1.70 7.79 0.94
N VAL A 103 -0.40 7.99 0.82
CA VAL A 103 0.60 7.40 1.70
C VAL A 103 1.40 8.52 2.34
N ALA A 104 1.41 8.58 3.67
CA ALA A 104 2.30 9.45 4.41
C ALA A 104 3.66 8.77 4.62
N GLY A 105 4.74 9.53 4.55
CA GLY A 105 6.08 9.09 4.92
C GLY A 105 6.94 10.27 5.36
N ASP A 106 8.11 9.99 5.95
CA ASP A 106 9.02 11.04 6.40
C ASP A 106 9.57 11.81 5.20
N SER A 107 9.43 13.13 5.21
CA SER A 107 9.94 14.03 4.17
C SER A 107 11.46 13.97 4.00
N LYS A 108 12.21 13.56 5.04
CA LYS A 108 13.68 13.58 5.09
C LYS A 108 14.32 12.23 4.84
N GLN A 109 13.55 11.14 4.94
CA GLN A 109 14.07 9.79 4.80
C GLN A 109 13.19 9.03 3.82
N ASP A 110 13.65 8.97 2.56
CA ASP A 110 12.95 8.31 1.44
C ASP A 110 11.44 8.63 1.39
N PRO A 111 11.06 9.89 1.09
CA PRO A 111 9.66 10.28 1.04
C PRO A 111 8.90 9.52 -0.06
N PRO A 112 7.65 9.07 0.19
CA PRO A 112 6.86 8.35 -0.78
C PRO A 112 6.55 9.24 -2.00
N LYS A 113 6.35 8.61 -3.17
CA LYS A 113 6.11 9.31 -4.44
C LYS A 113 4.96 8.68 -5.22
N GLY A 114 4.37 9.46 -6.11
CA GLY A 114 3.43 8.93 -7.10
C GLY A 114 4.17 8.08 -8.15
N ALA A 115 3.56 6.98 -8.57
CA ALA A 115 4.02 6.16 -9.68
C ALA A 115 3.28 6.54 -10.97
N GLU A 116 4.02 6.94 -12.01
CA GLU A 116 3.47 7.14 -13.35
C GLU A 116 3.12 5.79 -14.01
N SER A 117 4.00 4.81 -13.83
CA SER A 117 3.79 3.42 -14.20
C SER A 117 4.60 2.52 -13.27
N PHE A 118 4.24 1.25 -13.21
CA PHE A 118 5.00 0.25 -12.47
C PHE A 118 4.92 -1.10 -13.17
N ASN A 119 6.00 -1.87 -13.08
CA ASN A 119 6.02 -3.25 -13.54
C ASN A 119 5.68 -4.16 -12.36
N ALA A 120 4.78 -5.10 -12.57
CA ALA A 120 4.36 -6.03 -11.53
C ALA A 120 4.24 -7.46 -12.05
N GLN A 121 4.58 -8.41 -11.20
CA GLN A 121 4.25 -9.80 -11.40
C GLN A 121 2.77 -10.03 -11.05
N VAL A 122 1.97 -10.44 -12.02
CA VAL A 122 0.57 -10.81 -11.84
C VAL A 122 0.41 -12.32 -12.01
N ILE A 123 -0.48 -12.91 -11.20
CA ILE A 123 -0.90 -14.31 -11.34
C ILE A 123 -2.40 -14.29 -11.59
N VAL A 124 -2.82 -14.80 -12.74
CA VAL A 124 -4.24 -14.83 -13.11
C VAL A 124 -4.90 -15.99 -12.37
N LEU A 125 -5.85 -15.66 -11.50
CA LEU A 125 -6.67 -16.65 -10.79
C LEU A 125 -7.75 -17.21 -11.73
N ASN A 126 -8.78 -17.85 -11.17
CA ASN A 126 -9.89 -18.39 -11.96
C ASN A 126 -10.71 -17.25 -12.60
N HIS A 127 -10.38 -16.95 -13.85
CA HIS A 127 -10.98 -15.91 -14.68
C HIS A 127 -11.51 -16.53 -15.99
N PRO A 128 -12.78 -16.26 -16.39
CA PRO A 128 -13.40 -16.91 -17.54
C PRO A 128 -12.86 -16.43 -18.88
N GLY A 129 -12.26 -15.24 -18.93
CA GLY A 129 -11.74 -14.62 -20.15
C GLY A 129 -10.22 -14.61 -20.26
N GLN A 130 -9.74 -13.99 -21.34
CA GLN A 130 -8.33 -13.67 -21.57
C GLN A 130 -8.07 -12.21 -21.23
N VAL A 131 -6.90 -11.92 -20.67
CA VAL A 131 -6.46 -10.56 -20.34
C VAL A 131 -5.39 -10.15 -21.35
N GLY A 132 -5.68 -9.11 -22.13
CA GLY A 132 -4.76 -8.54 -23.11
C GLY A 132 -4.26 -7.15 -22.71
N ALA A 133 -3.32 -6.62 -23.50
CA ALA A 133 -2.93 -5.22 -23.39
C ALA A 133 -4.15 -4.29 -23.59
N GLY A 134 -4.25 -3.26 -22.76
CA GLY A 134 -5.39 -2.34 -22.74
C GLY A 134 -6.47 -2.67 -21.71
N TYR A 135 -6.46 -3.88 -21.14
CA TYR A 135 -7.34 -4.23 -20.01
C TYR A 135 -7.14 -3.27 -18.83
N ALA A 136 -8.22 -2.74 -18.25
CA ALA A 136 -8.15 -1.66 -17.25
C ALA A 136 -9.02 -1.95 -16.00
N PRO A 137 -8.71 -3.02 -15.25
CA PRO A 137 -9.44 -3.39 -14.04
C PRO A 137 -9.13 -2.46 -12.87
N VAL A 138 -9.85 -2.64 -11.77
CA VAL A 138 -9.56 -1.94 -10.52
C VAL A 138 -8.51 -2.70 -9.71
N LEU A 139 -7.50 -1.97 -9.24
CA LEU A 139 -6.50 -2.47 -8.31
C LEU A 139 -6.80 -1.99 -6.90
N ASP A 140 -6.80 -2.91 -5.96
CA ASP A 140 -6.68 -2.63 -4.53
C ASP A 140 -5.25 -2.88 -4.11
N CYS A 141 -4.55 -1.81 -3.80
CA CYS A 141 -3.20 -1.85 -3.23
C CYS A 141 -3.27 -1.06 -1.93
N HIS A 142 -2.84 -1.65 -0.81
CA HIS A 142 -2.99 -1.07 0.52
C HIS A 142 -4.41 -0.51 0.77
N THR A 143 -4.58 0.80 0.93
CA THR A 143 -5.88 1.48 1.05
C THR A 143 -6.34 2.16 -0.23
N ALA A 144 -5.50 2.19 -1.28
CA ALA A 144 -5.83 2.71 -2.59
C ALA A 144 -6.71 1.76 -3.39
N HIS A 145 -7.68 2.34 -4.10
CA HIS A 145 -8.63 1.66 -4.94
C HIS A 145 -8.70 2.41 -6.28
N ILE A 146 -7.90 1.99 -7.26
CA ILE A 146 -7.65 2.75 -8.49
C ILE A 146 -7.63 1.82 -9.71
N ALA A 147 -8.36 2.19 -10.76
CA ALA A 147 -8.29 1.49 -12.05
C ALA A 147 -6.89 1.65 -12.67
N CYS A 148 -6.27 0.55 -13.09
CA CYS A 148 -4.94 0.57 -13.70
C CYS A 148 -4.98 -0.17 -15.03
N LYS A 149 -4.49 0.48 -16.07
CA LYS A 149 -4.37 -0.10 -17.41
C LYS A 149 -3.17 -1.04 -17.45
N PHE A 150 -3.40 -2.28 -17.89
CA PHE A 150 -2.38 -3.22 -18.33
C PHE A 150 -1.83 -2.70 -19.65
N SER A 151 -0.85 -1.81 -19.59
CA SER A 151 -0.33 -1.12 -20.77
C SER A 151 0.36 -2.09 -21.71
N GLU A 152 1.23 -2.92 -21.16
CA GLU A 152 2.05 -3.88 -21.90
C GLU A 152 2.17 -5.17 -21.08
N LEU A 153 1.93 -6.31 -21.73
CA LEU A 153 2.29 -7.62 -21.18
C LEU A 153 3.75 -7.86 -21.59
N LEU A 154 4.69 -7.71 -20.66
CA LEU A 154 6.11 -7.74 -20.98
C LEU A 154 6.59 -9.17 -21.18
N GLU A 155 6.29 -10.05 -20.23
CA GLU A 155 6.73 -11.44 -20.25
C GLU A 155 5.69 -12.33 -19.58
N LYS A 156 5.45 -13.51 -20.14
CA LYS A 156 4.85 -14.63 -19.43
C LYS A 156 5.95 -15.40 -18.72
N ILE A 157 5.73 -15.74 -17.45
CA ILE A 157 6.72 -16.41 -16.61
C ILE A 157 6.16 -17.69 -16.01
N ASP A 158 7.03 -18.64 -15.70
CA ASP A 158 6.67 -19.80 -14.90
C ASP A 158 6.44 -19.37 -13.45
N ARG A 159 5.26 -19.67 -12.90
CA ARG A 159 4.85 -19.22 -11.56
C ARG A 159 5.71 -19.74 -10.40
N ARG A 160 6.46 -20.83 -10.60
CA ARG A 160 7.27 -21.46 -9.54
C ARG A 160 8.71 -20.98 -9.57
N THR A 161 9.25 -20.78 -10.77
CA THR A 161 10.66 -20.46 -10.98
C THR A 161 10.91 -19.01 -11.34
N GLY A 162 9.88 -18.26 -11.76
CA GLY A 162 9.99 -16.87 -12.21
C GLY A 162 10.66 -16.70 -13.58
N LYS A 163 11.03 -17.81 -14.25
CA LYS A 163 11.72 -17.76 -15.55
C LYS A 163 10.76 -17.38 -16.67
N ALA A 164 11.22 -16.52 -17.57
CA ALA A 164 10.48 -16.17 -18.78
C ALA A 164 10.21 -17.41 -19.65
N VAL A 165 8.96 -17.53 -20.10
CA VAL A 165 8.45 -18.60 -20.97
C VAL A 165 8.09 -18.03 -22.34
N GLU A 166 7.57 -16.80 -22.38
CA GLU A 166 7.18 -16.11 -23.61
C GLU A 166 7.40 -14.60 -23.44
N THR A 167 8.06 -13.97 -24.40
CA THR A 167 8.26 -12.51 -24.42
C THR A 167 7.11 -11.86 -25.18
N SER A 168 6.56 -10.77 -24.63
CA SER A 168 5.46 -9.99 -25.21
C SER A 168 4.23 -10.82 -25.61
N PRO A 169 3.64 -11.60 -24.68
CA PRO A 169 2.47 -12.42 -25.00
C PRO A 169 1.27 -11.54 -25.42
N LYS A 170 0.47 -12.01 -26.37
CA LYS A 170 -0.73 -11.27 -26.83
C LYS A 170 -1.81 -11.19 -25.74
N PHE A 171 -1.92 -12.24 -24.92
CA PHE A 171 -2.86 -12.33 -23.81
C PHE A 171 -2.35 -13.32 -22.75
N ILE A 172 -2.87 -13.20 -21.53
CA ILE A 172 -2.70 -14.15 -20.43
C ILE A 172 -4.06 -14.68 -19.99
N LYS A 173 -4.11 -15.91 -19.44
CA LYS A 173 -5.35 -16.56 -18.99
C LYS A 173 -5.18 -17.20 -17.61
N SER A 174 -6.26 -17.75 -17.08
CA SER A 174 -6.28 -18.49 -15.80
C SER A 174 -5.08 -19.41 -15.63
N GLY A 175 -4.36 -19.25 -14.52
CA GLY A 175 -3.17 -20.03 -14.16
C GLY A 175 -1.84 -19.47 -14.66
N ASP A 176 -1.85 -18.52 -15.61
CA ASP A 176 -0.64 -17.87 -16.09
C ASP A 176 -0.09 -16.88 -15.06
N ALA A 177 1.24 -16.74 -15.05
CA ALA A 177 1.93 -15.64 -14.40
C ALA A 177 2.62 -14.78 -15.45
N ALA A 178 2.66 -13.46 -15.24
CA ALA A 178 3.27 -12.54 -16.18
C ALA A 178 3.84 -11.31 -15.49
N ILE A 179 4.86 -10.71 -16.10
CA ILE A 179 5.31 -9.35 -15.79
C ILE A 179 4.53 -8.38 -16.67
N VAL A 180 3.82 -7.45 -16.04
CA VAL A 180 2.95 -6.50 -16.71
C VAL A 180 3.35 -5.08 -16.33
N LYS A 181 3.45 -4.21 -17.32
CA LYS A 181 3.57 -2.76 -17.11
C LYS A 181 2.20 -2.15 -16.94
N MET A 182 1.97 -1.54 -15.80
CA MET A 182 0.67 -1.00 -15.39
C MET A 182 0.73 0.53 -15.29
N ILE A 183 -0.34 1.19 -15.72
CA ILE A 183 -0.49 2.65 -15.67
C ILE A 183 -1.75 2.99 -14.87
N PRO A 184 -1.63 3.62 -13.69
CA PRO A 184 -2.78 4.10 -12.93
C PRO A 184 -3.59 5.13 -13.72
N SER A 185 -4.92 5.02 -13.68
CA SER A 185 -5.84 6.01 -14.27
C SER A 185 -5.93 7.31 -13.46
N LYS A 186 -5.51 7.28 -12.19
CA LYS A 186 -5.43 8.41 -11.27
C LYS A 186 -4.09 8.35 -10.55
N PRO A 187 -3.54 9.48 -10.06
CA PRO A 187 -2.31 9.48 -9.27
C PRO A 187 -2.39 8.45 -8.14
N MET A 188 -1.36 7.59 -8.06
CA MET A 188 -1.28 6.46 -7.13
C MET A 188 0.13 6.37 -6.56
N CYS A 189 0.24 6.04 -5.26
CA CYS A 189 1.51 5.69 -4.62
C CYS A 189 1.56 4.17 -4.46
N VAL A 190 2.60 3.54 -4.99
CA VAL A 190 2.91 2.12 -4.82
C VAL A 190 4.42 1.98 -4.70
N GLU A 191 4.86 0.87 -4.12
CA GLU A 191 6.27 0.61 -3.87
C GLU A 191 6.67 -0.77 -4.38
N ALA A 192 7.97 -0.99 -4.59
CA ALA A 192 8.48 -2.33 -4.88
C ALA A 192 8.21 -3.27 -3.69
N PHE A 193 7.69 -4.46 -3.97
CA PHE A 193 7.37 -5.46 -2.95
C PHE A 193 8.57 -5.84 -2.07
N THR A 194 9.77 -5.86 -2.64
CA THR A 194 11.02 -6.18 -1.93
C THR A 194 11.41 -5.11 -0.92
N GLU A 195 11.01 -3.86 -1.15
CA GLU A 195 11.36 -2.72 -0.30
C GLU A 195 10.28 -2.46 0.74
N TYR A 196 9.02 -2.34 0.30
CA TYR A 196 7.86 -2.07 1.16
C TYR A 196 6.74 -3.08 0.88
N PRO A 197 6.83 -4.31 1.42
CA PRO A 197 5.89 -5.40 1.14
C PRO A 197 4.40 -5.02 1.24
N PRO A 198 3.94 -4.24 2.23
CA PRO A 198 2.52 -3.87 2.35
C PRO A 198 2.01 -2.93 1.24
N LEU A 199 2.91 -2.22 0.55
CA LEU A 199 2.58 -1.28 -0.54
C LEU A 199 2.89 -1.84 -1.94
N GLY A 200 3.48 -3.03 -2.02
CA GLY A 200 3.84 -3.71 -3.27
C GLY A 200 3.00 -4.93 -3.60
N ARG A 201 1.97 -5.23 -2.81
CA ARG A 201 0.97 -6.28 -3.11
C ARG A 201 -0.37 -5.64 -3.41
N PHE A 202 -1.03 -6.17 -4.44
CA PHE A 202 -2.35 -5.71 -4.83
C PHE A 202 -3.24 -6.88 -5.26
N ALA A 203 -4.54 -6.65 -5.20
CA ALA A 203 -5.55 -7.49 -5.83
C ALA A 203 -6.07 -6.78 -7.08
N VAL A 204 -6.29 -7.55 -8.14
CA VAL A 204 -6.96 -7.07 -9.35
C VAL A 204 -8.39 -7.58 -9.31
N ARG A 205 -9.35 -6.66 -9.43
CA ARG A 205 -10.79 -6.97 -9.49
C ARG A 205 -11.35 -6.55 -10.85
N ASP A 206 -11.98 -7.50 -11.52
CA ASP A 206 -12.83 -7.24 -12.67
C ASP A 206 -14.25 -6.93 -12.19
N MET A 207 -14.92 -5.98 -12.84
CA MET A 207 -16.33 -5.62 -12.56
C MET A 207 -17.25 -6.19 -13.63
#